data_AF-A0A954RNP8-F1
#
_entry.id   AF-A0A954RNP8-F1
#
_cell.length_a   1.000
_cell.length_b   1.000
_cell.length_c   1.000
_cell.angle_alpha   90.00
_cell.angle_beta   90.00
_cell.angle_gamma   90.00
#
_symmetry.space_group_name_H-M   'P 1'
#
loop_
_entity.id
_entity.type
_entity.pdbx_description
1 polymer ?
#
loop_
_entity_poly.entity_id
_entity_poly.type
_entity_poly.pdbx_seq_one_letter_code
_entity_poly.pdbx_strand_id
1 'polypeptide(L)'
;AGILREKQRLLEQRESELNARTALLENELRQARMKQYRDLPSLDEPVSLPQFGREAAAAMGEAGIDLEQPTRPTTSVPRADTPPPATPTGEHVPFEWTPFDVEAARSTSRPQTPAPAQEPASGDVLIETDLAAAARQAEADFWREHTRQQPPLGDISWAEDPAANSPRVVNTELQAEYEHLEQQRRLHRQREFRLERREKAIEQLHEEVTTLHREALELRLAAEQIWNELAEEHPQDQLGQSLTEIRNKLTDHYRMANDTLARRRDELHQLRAEVSLQEQRVRQQRRDIQLWADRRYDEIEARTVKLLMRERELDQIEGDFNRQTLEWQKQREAFRREIEMLTKKAV
;
A
#
# COMPACT_ATOMS: atom_id res chain seq x y z
N ALA A 1 -24.86 -36.18 41.77
CA ALA A 1 -25.08 -34.74 42.02
C ALA A 1 -23.78 -33.91 41.97
N GLY A 2 -22.67 -34.36 42.58
CA GLY A 2 -21.38 -33.62 42.56
C GLY A 2 -20.80 -33.38 41.16
N ILE A 3 -20.72 -34.44 40.34
CA ILE A 3 -20.14 -34.37 38.97
C ILE A 3 -20.87 -33.37 38.07
N LEU A 4 -22.20 -33.25 38.20
CA LEU A 4 -22.98 -32.28 37.40
C LEU A 4 -22.68 -30.83 37.81
N ARG A 5 -22.50 -30.55 39.12
CA ARG A 5 -22.12 -29.21 39.59
C ARG A 5 -20.70 -28.83 39.15
N GLU A 6 -19.81 -29.80 39.09
CA GLU A 6 -18.43 -29.59 38.62
C GLU A 6 -18.38 -29.32 37.12
N LYS A 7 -19.11 -30.11 36.30
CA LYS A 7 -19.27 -29.82 34.86
C LYS A 7 -19.90 -28.45 34.62
N GLN A 8 -20.88 -28.05 35.43
CA GLN A 8 -21.49 -26.73 35.32
C GLN A 8 -20.51 -25.59 35.64
N ARG A 9 -19.67 -25.74 36.67
CA ARG A 9 -18.60 -24.77 36.96
C ARG A 9 -17.57 -24.66 35.83
N LEU A 10 -17.19 -25.78 35.23
CA LEU A 10 -16.26 -25.78 34.09
C LEU A 10 -16.86 -25.08 32.86
N LEU A 11 -18.17 -25.26 32.62
CA LEU A 11 -18.87 -24.54 31.56
C LEU A 11 -18.93 -23.03 31.84
N GLU A 12 -19.31 -22.62 33.04
CA GLU A 12 -19.32 -21.21 33.45
C GLU A 12 -17.92 -20.57 33.33
N GLN A 13 -16.88 -21.30 33.69
CA GLN A 13 -15.50 -20.85 33.55
C GLN A 13 -15.11 -20.66 32.08
N ARG A 14 -15.42 -21.63 31.22
CA ARG A 14 -15.13 -21.56 29.78
C ARG A 14 -15.93 -20.45 29.09
N GLU A 15 -17.19 -20.25 29.48
CA GLU A 15 -18.03 -19.15 28.99
C GLU A 15 -17.46 -17.79 29.39
N SER A 16 -16.96 -17.66 30.64
CA SER A 16 -16.30 -16.43 31.09
C SER A 16 -15.01 -16.14 30.33
N GLU A 17 -14.22 -17.17 30.00
CA GLU A 17 -12.99 -17.03 29.22
C GLU A 17 -13.28 -16.61 27.77
N LEU A 18 -14.29 -17.23 27.14
CA LEU A 18 -14.71 -16.86 25.79
C LEU A 18 -15.21 -15.42 25.74
N ASN A 19 -16.05 -15.00 26.70
CA ASN A 19 -16.52 -13.61 26.78
C ASN A 19 -15.37 -12.62 26.98
N ALA A 20 -14.36 -12.97 27.79
CA ALA A 20 -13.17 -12.14 27.98
C ALA A 20 -12.35 -12.00 26.68
N ARG A 21 -12.15 -13.09 25.92
CA ARG A 21 -11.47 -13.04 24.62
C ARG A 21 -12.25 -12.22 23.59
N THR A 22 -13.57 -12.36 23.53
CA THR A 22 -14.42 -11.55 22.64
C THR A 22 -14.30 -10.07 22.97
N ALA A 23 -14.32 -9.69 24.26
CA ALA A 23 -14.16 -8.31 24.69
C ALA A 23 -12.78 -7.72 24.33
N LEU A 24 -11.71 -8.53 24.40
CA LEU A 24 -10.37 -8.11 23.97
C LEU A 24 -10.32 -7.85 22.46
N LEU A 25 -10.83 -8.77 21.64
CA LEU A 25 -10.88 -8.62 20.18
C LEU A 25 -11.72 -7.41 19.74
N GLU A 26 -12.85 -7.16 20.41
CA GLU A 26 -13.66 -5.97 20.16
C GLU A 26 -12.93 -4.67 20.50
N ASN A 27 -12.17 -4.66 21.61
CA ASN A 27 -11.34 -3.52 21.98
C ASN A 27 -10.21 -3.28 20.97
N GLU A 28 -9.54 -4.34 20.50
CA GLU A 28 -8.51 -4.25 19.47
C GLU A 28 -9.07 -3.72 18.14
N LEU A 29 -10.23 -4.22 17.69
CA LEU A 29 -10.91 -3.70 16.51
C LEU A 29 -11.31 -2.23 16.66
N ARG A 30 -11.77 -1.83 17.85
CA ARG A 30 -12.07 -0.41 18.14
C ARG A 30 -10.80 0.44 18.09
N GLN A 31 -9.69 -0.02 18.65
CA GLN A 31 -8.40 0.68 18.58
C GLN A 31 -7.86 0.77 17.15
N ALA A 32 -7.99 -0.29 16.35
CA ALA A 32 -7.61 -0.30 14.95
C ALA A 32 -8.42 0.72 14.14
N ARG A 33 -9.76 0.78 14.35
CA ARG A 33 -10.61 1.81 13.74
C ARG A 33 -10.21 3.21 14.17
N MET A 34 -9.96 3.44 15.46
CA MET A 34 -9.51 4.74 15.96
C MET A 34 -8.18 5.19 15.35
N LYS A 35 -7.22 4.28 15.15
CA LYS A 35 -5.98 4.58 14.42
C LYS A 35 -6.25 4.92 12.95
N GLN A 36 -7.12 4.15 12.30
CA GLN A 36 -7.48 4.41 10.90
C GLN A 36 -8.15 5.79 10.72
N TYR A 37 -8.98 6.22 11.66
CA TYR A 37 -9.56 7.58 11.64
C TYR A 37 -8.55 8.67 12.00
N ARG A 38 -7.55 8.37 12.82
CA ARG A 38 -6.46 9.32 13.13
C ARG A 38 -5.51 9.51 11.95
N ASP A 39 -5.28 8.46 11.17
CA ASP A 39 -4.37 8.47 10.02
C ASP A 39 -5.06 8.91 8.72
N LEU A 40 -6.40 8.94 8.69
CA LEU A 40 -7.14 9.61 7.64
C LEU A 40 -6.91 11.12 7.79
N PRO A 41 -6.27 11.80 6.81
CA PRO A 41 -6.14 13.24 6.86
C PRO A 41 -7.55 13.82 7.02
N SER A 42 -7.76 14.59 8.09
CA SER A 42 -9.07 15.15 8.38
C SER A 42 -9.56 15.90 7.15
N LEU A 43 -10.65 15.44 6.55
CA LEU A 43 -11.30 16.09 5.41
C LEU A 43 -11.79 17.52 5.76
N ASP A 44 -11.79 17.86 7.06
CA ASP A 44 -12.11 19.17 7.60
C ASP A 44 -10.88 20.02 7.92
N GLU A 45 -9.65 19.54 7.68
CA GLU A 45 -8.53 20.48 7.57
C GLU A 45 -8.76 21.21 6.25
N PRO A 46 -9.16 22.50 6.27
CA PRO A 46 -9.18 23.27 5.04
C PRO A 46 -7.77 23.14 4.50
N VAL A 47 -7.63 22.52 3.32
CA VAL A 47 -6.39 22.51 2.56
C VAL A 47 -5.91 23.94 2.62
N SER A 48 -4.91 24.17 3.46
CA SER A 48 -4.33 25.49 3.64
C SER A 48 -3.58 25.68 2.36
N LEU A 49 -4.31 26.15 1.34
CA LEU A 49 -3.73 26.65 0.12
C LEU A 49 -2.60 27.55 0.60
N PRO A 50 -1.36 27.21 0.23
CA PRO A 50 -0.19 27.89 0.76
C PRO A 50 -0.45 29.38 0.80
N GLN A 51 -0.23 30.03 1.96
CA GLN A 51 -0.45 31.47 2.17
C GLN A 51 0.43 32.38 1.27
N PHE A 52 0.99 31.84 0.19
CA PHE A 52 1.72 32.53 -0.88
C PHE A 52 0.92 33.68 -1.52
N GLY A 53 -0.40 33.75 -1.35
CA GLY A 53 -1.21 34.89 -1.81
C GLY A 53 -1.25 36.10 -0.88
N ARG A 54 -0.87 35.98 0.41
CA ARG A 54 -0.96 37.10 1.37
C ARG A 54 0.34 37.87 1.56
N GLU A 55 1.49 37.24 1.41
CA GLU A 55 2.78 37.96 1.47
C GLU A 55 3.05 38.75 0.18
N ALA A 56 2.61 38.26 -0.99
CA ALA A 56 2.66 39.04 -2.23
C ALA A 56 1.76 40.29 -2.19
N ALA A 57 0.59 40.21 -1.52
CA ALA A 57 -0.29 41.36 -1.35
C ALA A 57 0.24 42.37 -0.31
N ALA A 58 0.98 41.92 0.71
CA ALA A 58 1.65 42.81 1.66
C ALA A 58 2.88 43.49 1.05
N ALA A 59 3.66 42.78 0.22
CA ALA A 59 4.82 43.34 -0.48
C ALA A 59 4.45 44.34 -1.60
N MET A 60 3.26 44.23 -2.19
CA MET A 60 2.76 45.22 -3.17
C MET A 60 2.10 46.45 -2.52
N GLY A 61 1.88 46.47 -1.20
CA GLY A 61 1.28 47.59 -0.48
C GLY A 61 2.23 48.73 -0.10
N GLU A 62 3.55 48.52 -0.16
CA GLU A 62 4.56 49.55 0.14
C GLU A 62 5.16 50.21 -1.12
N ALA A 63 4.93 49.65 -2.30
CA ALA A 63 5.22 50.33 -3.56
C ALA A 63 4.02 51.20 -3.92
N GLY A 64 4.05 52.48 -3.52
CA GLY A 64 3.05 53.50 -3.86
C GLY A 64 2.91 53.71 -5.37
N ILE A 65 2.26 52.77 -6.04
CA ILE A 65 1.84 52.84 -7.43
C ILE A 65 0.34 53.10 -7.38
N ASP A 66 -0.03 54.37 -7.58
CA ASP A 66 -1.40 54.79 -7.85
C ASP A 66 -1.88 54.12 -9.14
N LEU A 67 -2.42 52.91 -9.02
CA LEU A 67 -3.19 52.27 -10.07
C LEU A 67 -4.59 52.91 -10.06
N GLU A 68 -4.74 53.90 -10.94
CA GLU A 68 -6.02 54.46 -11.35
C GLU A 68 -7.03 53.34 -11.60
N GLN A 69 -8.10 53.35 -10.80
CA GLN A 69 -9.21 52.43 -10.96
C GLN A 69 -9.82 52.61 -12.36
N PRO A 70 -10.00 51.54 -13.15
CA PRO A 70 -10.73 51.64 -14.39
C PRO A 70 -12.19 51.98 -14.06
N THR A 71 -12.58 53.20 -14.43
CA THR A 71 -13.95 53.69 -14.34
C THR A 71 -14.85 52.74 -15.14
N ARG A 72 -15.84 52.18 -14.45
CA ARG A 72 -16.91 51.37 -15.07
C ARG A 72 -17.71 52.27 -16.01
N PRO A 73 -17.82 51.95 -17.31
CA PRO A 73 -18.77 52.65 -18.18
C PRO A 73 -20.19 52.17 -17.86
N THR A 74 -20.97 53.05 -17.23
CA THR A 74 -22.44 52.98 -17.19
C THR A 74 -22.97 53.15 -18.61
N THR A 75 -23.21 52.05 -19.31
CA THR A 75 -23.95 52.08 -20.57
C THR A 75 -25.44 51.97 -20.27
N SER A 76 -26.11 53.12 -20.25
CA SER A 76 -27.56 53.22 -20.39
C SER A 76 -27.94 52.81 -21.81
N VAL A 77 -28.96 51.96 -21.92
CA VAL A 77 -29.53 51.52 -23.21
C VAL A 77 -30.73 52.42 -23.54
N PRO A 78 -30.65 53.26 -24.59
CA PRO A 78 -31.85 53.76 -25.25
C PRO A 78 -32.24 52.82 -26.39
N ARG A 79 -33.51 52.44 -26.36
CA ARG A 79 -34.25 51.75 -27.41
C ARG A 79 -34.49 52.72 -28.56
N ALA A 80 -33.94 52.45 -29.75
CA ALA A 80 -34.39 53.06 -31.00
C ALA A 80 -33.99 52.19 -32.19
N ASP A 81 -34.97 51.93 -33.05
CA ASP A 81 -34.91 51.14 -34.26
C ASP A 81 -33.83 51.66 -35.22
N THR A 82 -32.83 50.84 -35.53
CA THR A 82 -31.92 51.06 -36.65
C THR A 82 -31.60 49.71 -37.29
N PRO A 83 -31.71 49.56 -38.62
CA PRO A 83 -31.42 48.29 -39.29
C PRO A 83 -29.92 47.94 -39.19
N PRO A 84 -29.58 46.65 -39.10
CA PRO A 84 -28.20 46.21 -38.86
C PRO A 84 -27.30 46.51 -40.06
N PRO A 85 -26.10 47.09 -39.87
CA PRO A 85 -25.07 47.06 -40.90
C PRO A 85 -24.51 45.64 -41.04
N ALA A 86 -24.15 45.31 -42.28
CA ALA A 86 -23.66 44.00 -42.69
C ALA A 86 -22.57 43.45 -41.75
N THR A 87 -22.78 42.21 -41.32
CA THR A 87 -21.79 41.35 -40.70
C THR A 87 -20.50 41.31 -41.54
N PRO A 88 -19.33 41.69 -41.00
CA PRO A 88 -18.10 41.14 -41.51
C PRO A 88 -18.08 39.66 -41.11
N THR A 89 -18.10 38.79 -42.12
CA THR A 89 -17.73 37.38 -42.03
C THR A 89 -16.28 37.30 -41.53
N GLY A 90 -16.12 37.41 -40.21
CA GLY A 90 -14.88 37.07 -39.52
C GLY A 90 -14.85 35.57 -39.36
N GLU A 91 -14.13 34.89 -40.26
CA GLU A 91 -13.73 33.50 -40.06
C GLU A 91 -13.05 33.37 -38.71
N HIS A 92 -13.69 32.64 -37.81
CA HIS A 92 -13.07 32.14 -36.60
C HIS A 92 -11.96 31.17 -37.06
N VAL A 93 -10.73 31.65 -37.16
CA VAL A 93 -9.57 30.77 -37.24
C VAL A 93 -9.40 30.19 -35.83
N PRO A 94 -9.62 28.89 -35.62
CA PRO A 94 -9.30 28.28 -34.33
C PRO A 94 -7.79 28.43 -34.13
N PHE A 95 -7.41 28.95 -32.96
CA PHE A 95 -6.02 28.97 -32.52
C PHE A 95 -5.59 27.53 -32.24
N GLU A 96 -5.21 26.81 -33.30
CA GLU A 96 -4.52 25.55 -33.22
C GLU A 96 -3.12 25.83 -32.66
N TRP A 97 -2.82 25.22 -31.52
CA TRP A 97 -1.45 25.03 -31.08
C TRP A 97 -0.76 24.11 -32.10
N THR A 98 -0.20 24.68 -33.17
CA THR A 98 0.73 23.94 -34.00
C THR A 98 1.97 23.66 -33.15
N PRO A 99 2.36 22.39 -32.94
CA PRO A 99 3.64 22.10 -32.33
C PRO A 99 4.72 22.77 -33.17
N PHE A 100 5.66 23.43 -32.51
CA PHE A 100 6.83 24.01 -33.15
C PHE A 100 7.50 22.92 -33.99
N ASP A 101 7.48 23.05 -35.32
CA ASP A 101 8.09 22.13 -36.26
C ASP A 101 9.61 22.10 -36.04
N VAL A 102 10.08 21.14 -35.24
CA VAL A 102 11.49 20.78 -35.09
C VAL A 102 11.95 19.88 -36.27
N GLU A 103 11.08 19.59 -37.25
CA GLU A 103 11.40 18.69 -38.37
C GLU A 103 12.11 19.33 -39.57
N ALA A 104 12.22 20.67 -39.65
CA ALA A 104 12.80 21.33 -40.84
C ALA A 104 14.34 21.33 -40.92
N ALA A 105 15.07 20.82 -39.92
CA ALA A 105 16.55 20.78 -39.93
C ALA A 105 17.15 19.35 -40.01
N ARG A 106 16.37 18.36 -40.46
CA ARG A 106 16.86 16.99 -40.70
C ARG A 106 16.78 16.62 -42.18
N SER A 107 17.63 17.24 -43.00
CA SER A 107 17.90 16.77 -44.37
C SER A 107 19.27 17.25 -44.83
N THR A 108 20.31 16.45 -44.55
CA THR A 108 21.31 15.93 -45.52
C THR A 108 22.52 15.38 -44.76
N SER A 109 22.36 14.21 -44.15
CA SER A 109 23.48 13.32 -43.85
C SER A 109 22.90 11.94 -43.55
N ARG A 110 22.75 11.16 -44.61
CA ARG A 110 22.45 9.73 -44.54
C ARG A 110 23.61 9.06 -43.79
N PRO A 111 23.43 8.59 -42.54
CA PRO A 111 24.45 7.78 -41.91
C PRO A 111 24.39 6.42 -42.60
N GLN A 112 25.53 5.95 -43.09
CA GLN A 112 25.69 4.55 -43.46
C GLN A 112 25.27 3.72 -42.25
N THR A 113 24.33 2.81 -42.46
CA THR A 113 23.96 1.78 -41.50
C THR A 113 25.24 1.04 -41.09
N PRO A 114 25.74 1.18 -39.85
CA PRO A 114 26.77 0.28 -39.37
C PRO A 114 26.13 -1.11 -39.26
N ALA A 115 26.90 -2.12 -39.67
CA ALA A 115 26.55 -3.54 -39.52
C ALA A 115 26.00 -3.82 -38.10
N PRO A 116 25.07 -4.78 -37.94
CA PRO A 116 24.47 -5.10 -36.64
C PRO A 116 25.58 -5.42 -35.64
N ALA A 117 25.87 -4.46 -34.76
CA ALA A 117 26.68 -4.69 -33.59
C ALA A 117 25.90 -5.68 -32.73
N GLN A 118 26.50 -6.84 -32.50
CA GLN A 118 26.03 -7.81 -31.53
C GLN A 118 25.79 -7.07 -30.21
N GLU A 119 24.53 -6.96 -29.82
CA GLU A 119 24.15 -6.50 -28.48
C GLU A 119 24.94 -7.32 -27.47
N PRO A 120 25.69 -6.70 -26.54
CA PRO A 120 26.23 -7.43 -25.41
C PRO A 120 25.02 -7.96 -24.65
N ALA A 121 24.86 -9.27 -24.61
CA ALA A 121 23.85 -9.94 -23.81
C ALA A 121 23.87 -9.35 -22.40
N SER A 122 22.88 -8.52 -22.07
CA SER A 122 22.71 -7.91 -20.76
C SER A 122 22.57 -9.02 -19.74
N GLY A 123 23.68 -9.31 -19.05
CA GLY A 123 23.80 -10.35 -18.03
C GLY A 123 22.95 -10.10 -16.79
N ASP A 124 22.34 -8.93 -16.64
CA ASP A 124 21.53 -8.57 -15.46
C ASP A 124 20.14 -9.23 -15.45
N VAL A 125 19.59 -9.64 -16.60
CA VAL A 125 18.27 -10.31 -16.64
C VAL A 125 18.37 -11.77 -16.19
N LEU A 126 19.55 -12.40 -16.32
CA LEU A 126 19.78 -13.77 -15.85
C LEU A 126 19.89 -13.88 -14.32
N ILE A 127 20.33 -12.81 -13.65
CA ILE A 127 20.52 -12.83 -12.18
C ILE A 127 19.16 -12.80 -11.45
N GLU A 128 18.15 -12.07 -11.95
CA GLU A 128 16.83 -12.04 -11.31
C GLU A 128 16.05 -13.35 -11.48
N THR A 129 16.20 -14.05 -12.62
CA THR A 129 15.58 -15.36 -12.81
C THR A 129 16.19 -16.42 -11.91
N ASP A 130 17.51 -16.36 -11.70
CA ASP A 130 18.23 -17.29 -10.84
C ASP A 130 17.93 -17.06 -9.35
N LEU A 131 17.77 -15.80 -8.93
CA LEU A 131 17.33 -15.48 -7.55
C LEU A 131 15.89 -15.95 -7.28
N ALA A 132 14.97 -15.77 -8.23
CA ALA A 132 13.59 -16.23 -8.09
C ALA A 132 13.46 -17.77 -8.13
N ALA A 133 14.38 -18.45 -8.83
CA ALA A 133 14.48 -19.91 -8.82
C ALA A 133 15.07 -20.42 -7.49
N ALA A 134 16.13 -19.79 -6.99
CA ALA A 134 16.74 -20.10 -5.69
C ALA A 134 15.76 -19.91 -4.51
N ALA A 135 14.94 -18.85 -4.54
CA ALA A 135 13.91 -18.62 -3.52
C ALA A 135 12.83 -19.73 -3.53
N ARG A 136 12.37 -20.16 -4.71
CA ARG A 136 11.42 -21.28 -4.85
C ARG A 136 12.01 -22.60 -4.41
N GLN A 137 13.29 -22.83 -4.68
CA GLN A 137 14.01 -24.02 -4.22
C GLN A 137 14.14 -24.05 -2.69
N ALA A 138 14.51 -22.92 -2.09
CA ALA A 138 14.63 -22.79 -0.63
C ALA A 138 13.27 -22.98 0.08
N GLU A 139 12.18 -22.47 -0.50
CA GLU A 139 10.83 -22.69 0.03
C GLU A 139 10.41 -24.17 -0.08
N ALA A 140 10.69 -24.83 -1.20
CA ALA A 140 10.41 -26.26 -1.38
C ALA A 140 11.24 -27.15 -0.44
N ASP A 141 12.47 -26.76 -0.12
CA ASP A 141 13.34 -27.48 0.81
C ASP A 141 12.90 -27.25 2.27
N PHE A 142 12.47 -26.04 2.61
CA PHE A 142 11.84 -25.74 3.90
C PHE A 142 10.61 -26.62 4.16
N TRP A 143 9.70 -26.71 3.18
CA TRP A 143 8.51 -27.56 3.31
C TRP A 143 8.85 -29.05 3.42
N ARG A 144 9.86 -29.54 2.67
CA ARG A 144 10.33 -30.93 2.77
C ARG A 144 10.92 -31.25 4.13
N GLU A 145 11.75 -30.36 4.68
CA GLU A 145 12.34 -30.53 6.00
C GLU A 145 11.26 -30.47 7.10
N HIS A 146 10.31 -29.53 6.98
CA HIS A 146 9.18 -29.42 7.90
C HIS A 146 8.28 -30.67 7.88
N THR A 147 8.04 -31.28 6.72
CA THR A 147 7.31 -32.55 6.63
C THR A 147 8.11 -33.75 7.16
N ARG A 148 9.45 -33.73 7.13
CA ARG A 148 10.28 -34.77 7.75
C ARG A 148 10.31 -34.67 9.28
N GLN A 149 10.21 -33.45 9.82
CA GLN A 149 10.19 -33.23 11.26
C GLN A 149 8.81 -33.46 11.89
N GLN A 150 7.75 -33.62 11.09
CA GLN A 150 6.50 -34.11 11.66
C GLN A 150 6.70 -35.58 12.08
N PRO A 151 6.62 -35.88 13.39
CA PRO A 151 6.71 -37.25 13.83
C PRO A 151 5.61 -38.05 13.13
N PRO A 152 5.90 -39.28 12.67
CA PRO A 152 4.84 -40.16 12.17
C PRO A 152 3.77 -40.23 13.25
N LEU A 153 2.49 -40.15 12.85
CA LEU A 153 1.31 -40.34 13.69
C LEU A 153 1.32 -41.75 14.32
N GLY A 154 2.23 -41.99 15.25
CA GLY A 154 2.32 -43.15 16.10
C GLY A 154 1.57 -42.84 17.39
N ASP A 155 0.64 -43.73 17.74
CA ASP A 155 -0.14 -43.80 18.98
C ASP A 155 0.06 -42.62 19.94
N ILE A 156 -0.79 -41.61 19.76
CA ILE A 156 -1.02 -40.57 20.76
C ILE A 156 -1.71 -41.27 21.93
N SER A 157 -0.89 -41.74 22.88
CA SER A 157 -1.31 -42.20 24.19
C SER A 157 -2.01 -41.04 24.91
N TRP A 158 -3.34 -41.05 24.92
CA TRP A 158 -4.23 -40.07 25.57
C TRP A 158 -4.14 -40.02 27.11
N ALA A 159 -3.05 -40.50 27.71
CA ALA A 159 -2.92 -40.71 29.15
C ALA A 159 -2.15 -39.60 29.90
N GLU A 160 -1.76 -38.51 29.24
CA GLU A 160 -1.11 -37.38 29.90
C GLU A 160 -2.12 -36.25 30.22
N ASP A 161 -2.20 -35.91 31.51
CA ASP A 161 -3.11 -34.90 32.07
C ASP A 161 -3.02 -33.54 31.35
N PRO A 162 -4.07 -33.07 30.65
CA PRO A 162 -4.07 -31.78 29.94
C PRO A 162 -4.00 -30.56 30.89
N ALA A 163 -4.21 -30.76 32.19
CA ALA A 163 -4.17 -29.69 33.20
C ALA A 163 -2.76 -29.17 33.48
N ALA A 164 -1.71 -29.97 33.27
CA ALA A 164 -0.33 -29.57 33.57
C ALA A 164 0.34 -28.75 32.45
N ASN A 165 -0.15 -28.82 31.21
CA ASN A 165 0.44 -28.16 30.04
C ASN A 165 -0.24 -26.85 29.63
N SER A 166 -1.46 -26.57 30.13
CA SER A 166 -2.27 -25.41 29.72
C SER A 166 -1.66 -24.02 29.97
N PRO A 167 -0.97 -23.72 31.09
CA PRO A 167 -0.46 -22.35 31.32
C PRO A 167 0.83 -22.05 30.55
N ARG A 168 1.55 -23.07 30.04
CA ARG A 168 2.77 -22.86 29.25
C ARG A 168 2.47 -22.46 27.81
N VAL A 169 1.47 -23.08 27.20
CA VAL A 169 1.08 -22.80 25.79
C VAL A 169 0.50 -21.38 25.65
N VAL A 170 -0.31 -20.92 26.62
CA VAL A 170 -0.89 -19.56 26.60
C VAL A 170 0.20 -18.49 26.72
N ASN A 171 1.26 -18.72 27.51
CA ASN A 171 2.37 -17.77 27.62
C ASN A 171 3.19 -17.68 26.32
N THR A 172 3.36 -18.78 25.59
CA THR A 172 4.09 -18.76 24.31
C THR A 172 3.31 -18.06 23.20
N GLU A 173 1.98 -18.21 23.16
CA GLU A 173 1.12 -17.51 22.19
C GLU A 173 1.15 -15.99 22.44
N LEU A 174 1.00 -15.56 23.70
CA LEU A 174 1.04 -14.15 24.06
C LEU A 174 2.41 -13.52 23.75
N GLN A 175 3.50 -14.27 23.94
CA GLN A 175 4.85 -13.85 23.56
C GLN A 175 4.98 -13.68 22.04
N ALA A 176 4.48 -14.63 21.25
CA ALA A 176 4.52 -14.55 19.79
C ALA A 176 3.69 -13.35 19.25
N GLU A 177 2.52 -13.09 19.83
CA GLU A 177 1.70 -11.92 19.48
C GLU A 177 2.43 -10.61 19.81
N TYR A 178 3.06 -10.55 20.98
CA TYR A 178 3.83 -9.38 21.39
C TYR A 178 5.03 -9.13 20.45
N GLU A 179 5.78 -10.17 20.09
CA GLU A 179 6.87 -10.10 19.12
C GLU A 179 6.39 -9.63 17.75
N HIS A 180 5.24 -10.13 17.28
CA HIS A 180 4.65 -9.71 16.01
C HIS A 180 4.23 -8.23 16.04
N LEU A 181 3.61 -7.75 17.12
CA LEU A 181 3.30 -6.33 17.29
C LEU A 181 4.55 -5.46 17.34
N GLU A 182 5.61 -5.91 17.99
CA GLU A 182 6.89 -5.21 17.98
C GLU A 182 7.50 -5.14 16.57
N GLN A 183 7.44 -6.23 15.80
CA GLN A 183 7.90 -6.26 14.41
C GLN A 183 7.11 -5.27 13.54
N GLN A 184 5.78 -5.25 13.67
CA GLN A 184 4.94 -4.28 12.96
C GLN A 184 5.31 -2.84 13.33
N ARG A 185 5.50 -2.54 14.63
CA ARG A 185 5.94 -1.21 15.08
C ARG A 185 7.30 -0.83 14.51
N ARG A 186 8.25 -1.77 14.43
CA ARG A 186 9.57 -1.54 13.80
C ARG A 186 9.42 -1.21 12.31
N LEU A 187 8.58 -1.93 11.58
CA LEU A 187 8.31 -1.64 10.16
C LEU A 187 7.65 -0.27 9.96
N HIS A 188 6.69 0.11 10.82
CA HIS A 188 6.08 1.44 10.78
C HIS A 188 7.12 2.55 11.01
N ARG A 189 7.95 2.43 12.04
CA ARG A 189 9.05 3.39 12.30
C ARG A 189 10.03 3.50 11.13
N GLN A 190 10.35 2.39 10.47
CA GLN A 190 11.21 2.41 9.29
C GLN A 190 10.55 3.14 8.11
N ARG A 191 9.23 3.03 7.95
CA ARG A 191 8.48 3.76 6.92
C ARG A 191 8.43 5.26 7.23
N GLU A 192 8.12 5.63 8.47
CA GLU A 192 8.13 7.02 8.94
C GLU A 192 9.49 7.67 8.69
N PHE A 193 10.57 7.01 9.11
CA PHE A 193 11.93 7.51 8.87
C PHE A 193 12.25 7.70 7.39
N ARG A 194 11.77 6.81 6.51
CA ARG A 194 11.94 6.96 5.06
C ARG A 194 11.13 8.13 4.49
N LEU A 195 9.94 8.39 5.03
CA LEU A 195 9.10 9.53 4.64
C LEU A 195 9.73 10.84 5.08
N GLU A 196 10.17 10.95 6.33
CA GLU A 196 10.90 12.13 6.84
C GLU A 196 12.15 12.44 6.00
N ARG A 197 12.90 11.40 5.59
CA ARG A 197 14.07 11.57 4.72
C ARG A 197 13.69 12.10 3.33
N ARG A 198 12.55 11.66 2.78
CA ARG A 198 12.06 12.14 1.48
C ARG A 198 11.55 13.58 1.58
N GLU A 199 10.84 13.90 2.65
CA GLU A 199 10.34 15.26 2.94
C GLU A 199 11.49 16.25 3.02
N LYS A 200 12.51 15.96 3.85
CA LYS A 200 13.73 16.78 3.94
C LYS A 200 14.45 16.94 2.59
N ALA A 201 14.47 15.91 1.76
CA ALA A 201 15.07 16.00 0.43
C ALA A 201 14.26 16.91 -0.52
N ILE A 202 12.92 16.91 -0.40
CA ILE A 202 12.05 17.83 -1.18
C ILE A 202 12.24 19.26 -0.70
N GLU A 203 12.32 19.50 0.61
CA GLU A 203 12.61 20.82 1.18
C GLU A 203 13.96 21.36 0.68
N GLN A 204 15.01 20.55 0.73
CA GLN A 204 16.33 20.91 0.19
C GLN A 204 16.28 21.26 -1.30
N LEU A 205 15.61 20.45 -2.12
CA LEU A 205 15.45 20.74 -3.55
C LEU A 205 14.65 22.03 -3.78
N HIS A 206 13.66 22.32 -2.93
CA HIS A 206 12.91 23.57 -3.02
C HIS A 206 13.78 24.78 -2.70
N GLU A 207 14.55 24.71 -1.61
CA GLU A 207 15.54 25.74 -1.25
C GLU A 207 16.53 25.96 -2.39
N GLU A 208 17.12 24.89 -2.95
CA GLU A 208 18.04 24.94 -4.10
C GLU A 208 17.40 25.57 -5.34
N VAL A 209 16.12 25.28 -5.65
CA VAL A 209 15.43 25.90 -6.79
C VAL A 209 15.22 27.40 -6.55
N THR A 210 14.88 27.81 -5.33
CA THR A 210 14.71 29.23 -5.00
C THR A 210 16.02 29.99 -5.03
N THR A 211 17.13 29.40 -4.57
CA THR A 211 18.46 30.02 -4.67
C THR A 211 18.89 30.15 -6.13
N LEU A 212 18.74 29.09 -6.93
CA LEU A 212 19.05 29.14 -8.36
C LEU A 212 18.18 30.16 -9.12
N HIS A 213 16.90 30.30 -8.74
CA HIS A 213 16.04 31.33 -9.35
C HIS A 213 16.52 32.74 -9.02
N ARG A 214 16.90 32.99 -7.75
CA ARG A 214 17.48 34.26 -7.33
C ARG A 214 18.79 34.56 -8.05
N GLU A 215 19.71 33.60 -8.08
CA GLU A 215 20.98 33.71 -8.80
C GLU A 215 20.76 33.99 -10.29
N ALA A 216 19.75 33.37 -10.92
CA ALA A 216 19.40 33.62 -12.31
C ALA A 216 18.89 35.06 -12.56
N LEU A 217 18.12 35.61 -11.62
CA LEU A 217 17.67 37.02 -11.68
C LEU A 217 18.84 37.99 -11.45
N GLU A 218 19.73 37.69 -10.50
CA GLU A 218 20.94 38.49 -10.24
C GLU A 218 21.89 38.47 -11.45
N LEU A 219 22.10 37.31 -12.08
CA LEU A 219 22.87 37.17 -13.31
C LEU A 219 22.23 37.93 -14.48
N ARG A 220 20.90 37.90 -14.59
CA ARG A 220 20.19 38.68 -15.62
C ARG A 220 20.37 40.18 -15.41
N LEU A 221 20.23 40.66 -14.17
CA LEU A 221 20.43 42.06 -13.84
C LEU A 221 21.88 42.50 -14.12
N ALA A 222 22.86 41.69 -13.72
CA ALA A 222 24.28 41.94 -14.01
C ALA A 222 24.56 41.96 -15.52
N ALA A 223 23.95 41.04 -16.29
CA ALA A 223 24.06 41.02 -17.74
C ALA A 223 23.43 42.27 -18.38
N GLU A 224 22.28 42.74 -17.88
CA GLU A 224 21.66 43.99 -18.34
C GLU A 224 22.55 45.21 -18.05
N GLN A 225 23.17 45.27 -16.86
CA GLN A 225 24.13 46.33 -16.50
C GLN A 225 25.37 46.33 -17.39
N ILE A 226 26.03 45.17 -17.53
CA ILE A 226 27.22 45.01 -18.39
C ILE A 226 26.87 45.31 -19.86
N TRP A 227 25.67 44.93 -20.31
CA TRP A 227 25.21 45.25 -21.66
C TRP A 227 25.09 46.75 -21.89
N ASN A 228 24.57 47.49 -20.90
CA ASN A 228 24.50 48.95 -20.96
C ASN A 228 25.90 49.59 -20.97
N GLU A 229 26.82 49.11 -20.13
CA GLU A 229 28.22 49.59 -20.10
C GLU A 229 28.96 49.32 -21.42
N LEU A 230 28.87 48.09 -21.94
CA LEU A 230 29.51 47.72 -23.20
C LEU A 230 28.93 48.48 -24.40
N ALA A 231 27.63 48.78 -24.39
CA ALA A 231 26.97 49.56 -25.44
C ALA A 231 27.49 51.00 -25.51
N GLU A 232 28.05 51.53 -24.41
CA GLU A 232 28.70 52.84 -24.37
C GLU A 232 30.15 52.79 -24.88
N GLU A 233 30.89 51.71 -24.62
CA GLU A 233 32.33 51.63 -24.89
C GLU A 233 32.72 51.02 -26.26
N HIS A 234 31.88 50.15 -26.85
CA HIS A 234 32.26 49.38 -28.04
C HIS A 234 31.45 49.70 -29.31
N PRO A 235 32.08 49.68 -30.50
CA PRO A 235 31.35 49.74 -31.77
C PRO A 235 30.46 48.49 -31.94
N GLN A 236 29.22 48.70 -32.38
CA GLN A 236 28.13 47.71 -32.41
C GLN A 236 28.49 46.37 -33.08
N ASP A 237 29.42 46.36 -34.04
CA ASP A 237 29.79 45.15 -34.78
C ASP A 237 30.50 44.09 -33.93
N GLN A 238 31.35 44.49 -32.98
CA GLN A 238 32.08 43.54 -32.11
C GLN A 238 31.15 42.93 -31.05
N LEU A 239 30.21 43.72 -30.54
CA LEU A 239 29.16 43.26 -29.63
C LEU A 239 28.24 42.23 -30.28
N GLY A 240 27.94 42.41 -31.57
CA GLY A 240 27.15 41.44 -32.33
C GLY A 240 27.82 40.06 -32.36
N GLN A 241 29.13 40.01 -32.63
CA GLN A 241 29.88 38.75 -32.71
C GLN A 241 29.96 38.03 -31.36
N SER A 242 30.33 38.74 -30.30
CA SER A 242 30.40 38.14 -28.95
C SER A 242 29.03 37.67 -28.45
N LEU A 243 27.95 38.42 -28.74
CA LEU A 243 26.58 38.02 -28.43
C LEU A 243 26.19 36.74 -29.18
N THR A 244 26.55 36.60 -30.46
CA THR A 244 26.28 35.36 -31.20
C THR A 244 27.03 34.17 -30.62
N GLU A 245 28.28 34.33 -30.21
CA GLU A 245 29.05 33.26 -29.55
C GLU A 245 28.42 32.84 -28.21
N ILE A 246 28.01 33.81 -27.38
CA ILE A 246 27.34 33.53 -26.11
C ILE A 246 25.99 32.85 -26.34
N ARG A 247 25.20 33.31 -27.31
CA ARG A 247 23.93 32.66 -27.68
C ARG A 247 24.14 31.21 -28.13
N ASN A 248 25.17 30.94 -28.90
CA ASN A 248 25.51 29.58 -29.33
C ASN A 248 25.90 28.70 -28.13
N LYS A 249 26.79 29.17 -27.25
CA LYS A 249 27.16 28.45 -26.01
C LYS A 249 25.95 28.17 -25.13
N LEU A 250 25.07 29.16 -24.95
CA LEU A 250 23.85 29.02 -24.16
C LEU A 250 22.89 28.00 -24.78
N THR A 251 22.73 28.03 -26.10
CA THR A 251 21.92 27.05 -26.85
C THR A 251 22.45 25.64 -26.66
N ASP A 252 23.77 25.45 -26.72
CA ASP A 252 24.42 24.15 -26.46
C ASP A 252 24.20 23.68 -25.02
N HIS A 253 24.35 24.57 -24.03
CA HIS A 253 24.07 24.27 -22.63
C HIS A 253 22.61 23.86 -22.40
N TYR A 254 21.64 24.59 -22.98
CA TYR A 254 20.24 24.21 -22.90
C TYR A 254 19.95 22.88 -23.58
N ARG A 255 20.61 22.57 -24.69
CA ARG A 255 20.48 21.26 -25.34
C ARG A 255 20.95 20.14 -24.43
N MET A 256 22.15 20.27 -23.83
CA MET A 256 22.67 19.29 -22.88
C MET A 256 21.77 19.15 -21.63
N ALA A 257 21.26 20.26 -21.09
CA ALA A 257 20.35 20.26 -19.96
C ALA A 257 19.02 19.54 -20.31
N ASN A 258 18.44 19.83 -21.48
CA ASN A 258 17.24 19.15 -21.95
C ASN A 258 17.46 17.65 -22.18
N ASP A 259 18.61 17.26 -22.73
CA ASP A 259 18.98 15.86 -22.90
C ASP A 259 19.09 15.13 -21.55
N THR A 260 19.67 15.77 -20.53
CA THR A 260 19.75 15.19 -19.18
C THR A 260 18.38 15.10 -18.49
N LEU A 261 17.52 16.11 -18.66
CA LEU A 261 16.14 16.08 -18.17
C LEU A 261 15.32 14.97 -18.83
N ALA A 262 15.48 14.78 -20.14
CA ALA A 262 14.84 13.69 -20.88
C ALA A 262 15.24 12.32 -20.32
N ARG A 263 16.54 12.08 -20.12
CA ARG A 263 17.03 10.82 -19.51
C ARG A 263 16.46 10.58 -18.12
N ARG A 264 16.47 11.59 -17.24
CA ARG A 264 15.88 11.46 -15.89
C ARG A 264 14.38 11.18 -15.93
N ARG A 265 13.65 11.79 -16.87
CA ARG A 265 12.22 11.51 -17.08
C ARG A 265 12.00 10.06 -17.50
N ASP A 266 12.83 9.55 -18.41
CA ASP A 266 12.75 8.15 -18.85
C ASP A 266 13.07 7.18 -17.71
N GLU A 267 14.09 7.45 -16.90
CA GLU A 267 14.42 6.70 -15.67
C GLU A 267 13.23 6.69 -14.68
N LEU A 268 12.58 7.83 -14.46
CA LEU A 268 11.40 7.89 -13.60
C LEU A 268 10.22 7.09 -14.14
N HIS A 269 10.01 7.07 -15.47
CA HIS A 269 8.98 6.23 -16.09
C HIS A 269 9.30 4.75 -15.95
N GLN A 270 10.57 4.35 -16.08
CA GLN A 270 11.02 2.97 -15.84
C GLN A 270 10.77 2.55 -14.39
N LEU A 271 11.21 3.35 -13.41
CA LEU A 271 10.97 3.08 -11.99
C LEU A 271 9.48 3.02 -11.65
N ARG A 272 8.65 3.87 -12.27
CA ARG A 272 7.19 3.81 -12.11
C ARG A 272 6.61 2.50 -12.66
N ALA A 273 7.08 2.04 -13.82
CA ALA A 273 6.66 0.78 -14.40
C ALA A 273 7.05 -0.40 -13.49
N GLU A 274 8.28 -0.42 -12.97
CA GLU A 274 8.75 -1.44 -12.02
C GLU A 274 7.91 -1.49 -10.73
N VAL A 275 7.64 -0.34 -10.11
CA VAL A 275 6.81 -0.26 -8.90
C VAL A 275 5.39 -0.76 -9.19
N SER A 276 4.81 -0.42 -10.35
CA SER A 276 3.47 -0.91 -10.73
C SER A 276 3.44 -2.44 -10.90
N LEU A 277 4.50 -3.03 -11.44
CA LEU A 277 4.65 -4.48 -11.58
C LEU A 277 4.78 -5.16 -10.21
N GLN A 278 5.56 -4.59 -9.30
CA GLN A 278 5.69 -5.08 -7.92
C GLN A 278 4.36 -5.02 -7.17
N GLU A 279 3.62 -3.91 -7.32
CA GLU A 279 2.28 -3.76 -6.74
C GLU A 279 1.31 -4.84 -7.26
N GLN A 280 1.31 -5.07 -8.58
CA GLN A 280 0.49 -6.12 -9.19
C GLN A 280 0.86 -7.51 -8.65
N ARG A 281 2.15 -7.80 -8.47
CA ARG A 281 2.65 -9.06 -7.90
C ARG A 281 2.16 -9.27 -6.48
N VAL A 282 2.30 -8.26 -5.61
CA VAL A 282 1.82 -8.33 -4.21
C VAL A 282 0.30 -8.48 -4.15
N ARG A 283 -0.44 -7.77 -5.00
CA ARG A 283 -1.90 -7.95 -5.11
C ARG A 283 -2.28 -9.36 -5.54
N GLN A 284 -1.54 -9.96 -6.48
CA GLN A 284 -1.74 -11.35 -6.87
C GLN A 284 -1.50 -12.32 -5.71
N GLN A 285 -0.35 -12.19 -5.04
CA GLN A 285 -0.01 -13.02 -3.87
C GLN A 285 -1.08 -12.93 -2.77
N ARG A 286 -1.58 -11.72 -2.49
CA ARG A 286 -2.67 -11.54 -1.51
C ARG A 286 -3.94 -12.29 -1.91
N ARG A 287 -4.32 -12.25 -3.19
CA ARG A 287 -5.48 -13.00 -3.71
C ARG A 287 -5.27 -14.49 -3.59
N ASP A 288 -4.08 -14.98 -3.91
CA ASP A 288 -3.75 -16.41 -3.84
C ASP A 288 -3.78 -16.92 -2.40
N ILE A 289 -3.22 -16.17 -1.45
CA ILE A 289 -3.28 -16.48 -0.01
C ILE A 289 -4.72 -16.46 0.51
N GLN A 290 -5.53 -15.47 0.10
CA GLN A 290 -6.94 -15.42 0.48
C GLN A 290 -7.70 -16.65 -0.01
N LEU A 291 -7.53 -17.02 -1.28
CA LEU A 291 -8.16 -18.22 -1.85
C LEU A 291 -7.72 -19.50 -1.13
N TRP A 292 -6.44 -19.60 -0.74
CA TRP A 292 -5.95 -20.71 0.05
C TRP A 292 -6.57 -20.76 1.45
N ALA A 293 -6.68 -19.61 2.12
CA ALA A 293 -7.31 -19.50 3.43
C ALA A 293 -8.78 -19.92 3.38
N ASP A 294 -9.55 -19.40 2.41
CA ASP A 294 -10.96 -19.74 2.22
C ASP A 294 -11.15 -21.26 2.02
N ARG A 295 -10.33 -21.88 1.16
CA ARG A 295 -10.33 -23.35 0.97
C ARG A 295 -10.02 -24.10 2.27
N ARG A 296 -9.09 -23.58 3.08
CA ARG A 296 -8.74 -24.21 4.36
C ARG A 296 -9.87 -24.10 5.37
N TYR A 297 -10.59 -22.98 5.40
CA TYR A 297 -11.79 -22.85 6.22
C TYR A 297 -12.86 -23.86 5.79
N ASP A 298 -13.16 -23.96 4.49
CA ASP A 298 -14.13 -24.93 3.97
C ASP A 298 -13.73 -26.39 4.32
N GLU A 299 -12.44 -26.73 4.21
CA GLU A 299 -11.93 -28.05 4.59
C GLU A 299 -12.09 -28.34 6.09
N ILE A 300 -11.82 -27.35 6.94
CA ILE A 300 -11.98 -27.46 8.39
C ILE A 300 -13.47 -27.62 8.73
N GLU A 301 -14.35 -26.80 8.15
CA GLU A 301 -15.80 -26.89 8.34
C GLU A 301 -16.34 -28.26 7.90
N ALA A 302 -15.89 -28.78 6.76
CA ALA A 302 -16.28 -30.12 6.31
C ALA A 302 -15.83 -31.21 7.29
N ARG A 303 -14.66 -31.06 7.93
CA ARG A 303 -14.17 -32.00 8.95
C ARG A 303 -14.93 -31.88 10.26
N THR A 304 -15.23 -30.67 10.73
CA THR A 304 -16.00 -30.47 11.96
C THR A 304 -17.40 -31.06 11.83
N VAL A 305 -18.06 -30.88 10.69
CA VAL A 305 -19.36 -31.51 10.40
C VAL A 305 -19.26 -33.04 10.45
N LYS A 306 -18.23 -33.64 9.85
CA LYS A 306 -18.01 -35.10 9.92
C LYS A 306 -17.79 -35.60 11.34
N LEU A 307 -17.01 -34.88 12.13
CA LEU A 307 -16.75 -35.23 13.53
C LEU A 307 -18.03 -35.12 14.37
N LEU A 308 -18.83 -34.07 14.19
CA LEU A 308 -20.12 -33.90 14.87
C LEU A 308 -21.11 -35.02 14.51
N MET A 309 -21.15 -35.45 13.24
CA MET A 309 -21.98 -36.59 12.84
C MET A 309 -21.51 -37.88 13.53
N ARG A 310 -20.19 -38.09 13.60
CA ARG A 310 -19.61 -39.26 14.27
C ARG A 310 -19.85 -39.25 15.77
N GLU A 311 -19.74 -38.09 16.42
CA GLU A 311 -20.06 -37.92 17.84
C GLU A 311 -21.52 -38.29 18.12
N ARG A 312 -22.44 -37.80 17.29
CA ARG A 312 -23.85 -38.13 17.39
C ARG A 312 -24.15 -39.62 17.17
N GLU A 313 -23.42 -40.30 16.28
CA GLU A 313 -23.52 -41.76 16.12
C GLU A 313 -23.05 -42.49 17.39
N LEU A 314 -21.93 -42.06 17.97
CA LEU A 314 -21.40 -42.66 19.20
C LEU A 314 -22.36 -42.46 20.38
N ASP A 315 -22.95 -41.27 20.52
CA ASP A 315 -23.97 -40.98 21.54
C ASP A 315 -25.20 -41.90 21.41
N GLN A 316 -25.62 -42.20 20.17
CA GLN A 316 -26.72 -43.14 19.91
C GLN A 316 -26.35 -44.55 20.35
N ILE A 317 -25.15 -45.02 19.98
CA ILE A 317 -24.64 -46.34 20.36
C ILE A 317 -24.51 -46.46 21.88
N GLU A 318 -23.98 -45.45 22.55
CA GLU A 318 -23.87 -45.42 24.01
C GLU A 318 -25.26 -45.44 24.67
N GLY A 319 -26.21 -44.68 24.13
CA GLY A 319 -27.62 -44.72 24.53
C GLY A 319 -28.23 -46.12 24.42
N ASP A 320 -27.95 -46.85 23.34
CA ASP A 320 -28.40 -48.23 23.13
C ASP A 320 -27.78 -49.21 24.14
N PHE A 321 -26.46 -49.12 24.35
CA PHE A 321 -25.76 -49.95 25.34
C PHE A 321 -26.26 -49.72 26.76
N ASN A 322 -26.50 -48.46 27.13
CA ASN A 322 -27.05 -48.10 28.43
C ASN A 322 -28.45 -48.69 28.62
N ARG A 323 -29.30 -48.66 27.59
CA ARG A 323 -30.63 -49.30 27.60
C ARG A 323 -30.53 -50.81 27.80
N GLN A 324 -29.69 -51.49 27.02
CA GLN A 324 -29.49 -52.94 27.14
C GLN A 324 -28.94 -53.33 28.52
N THR A 325 -28.01 -52.54 29.05
CA THR A 325 -27.44 -52.75 30.39
C THR A 325 -28.52 -52.69 31.47
N LEU A 326 -29.42 -51.70 31.40
CA LEU A 326 -30.56 -51.59 32.31
C LEU A 326 -31.53 -52.76 32.17
N GLU A 327 -31.80 -53.23 30.95
CA GLU A 327 -32.64 -54.41 30.71
C GLU A 327 -32.03 -55.69 31.31
N TRP A 328 -30.73 -55.92 31.10
CA TRP A 328 -30.02 -57.04 31.70
C TRP A 328 -29.99 -56.98 33.23
N GLN A 329 -29.81 -55.80 33.82
CA GLN A 329 -29.91 -55.63 35.27
C GLN A 329 -31.31 -56.02 35.77
N LYS A 330 -32.38 -55.56 35.12
CA LYS A 330 -33.76 -55.94 35.44
C LYS A 330 -33.98 -57.45 35.34
N GLN A 331 -33.49 -58.09 34.27
CA GLN A 331 -33.59 -59.54 34.10
C GLN A 331 -32.82 -60.31 35.19
N ARG A 332 -31.60 -59.89 35.52
CA ARG A 332 -30.81 -60.50 36.60
C ARG A 332 -31.51 -60.37 37.95
N GLU A 333 -32.10 -59.22 38.25
CA GLU A 333 -32.90 -59.04 39.46
C GLU A 333 -34.13 -59.95 39.47
N ALA A 334 -34.83 -60.09 38.34
CA ALA A 334 -35.96 -61.00 38.22
C ALA A 334 -35.56 -62.46 38.49
N PHE A 335 -34.47 -62.95 37.87
CA PHE A 335 -33.95 -64.29 38.12
C PHE A 335 -33.47 -64.49 39.56
N ARG A 336 -32.83 -63.48 40.18
CA ARG A 336 -32.47 -63.57 41.60
C ARG A 336 -33.69 -63.77 42.48
N ARG A 337 -34.76 -62.99 42.26
CA ARG A 337 -36.02 -63.14 43.00
C ARG A 337 -36.66 -64.51 42.77
N GLU A 338 -36.61 -65.02 41.54
CA GLU A 338 -37.11 -66.36 41.21
C GLU A 338 -36.31 -67.47 41.92
N ILE A 339 -34.97 -67.38 41.92
CA ILE A 339 -34.10 -68.30 42.67
C ILE A 339 -34.39 -68.23 44.17
N GLU A 340 -34.56 -67.03 44.73
CA GLU A 340 -34.94 -66.85 46.14
C GLU A 340 -36.30 -67.48 46.46
N MET A 341 -37.27 -67.38 45.55
CA MET A 341 -38.59 -68.01 45.69
C MET A 341 -38.50 -69.54 45.62
N LEU A 342 -37.74 -70.07 44.66
CA LEU A 342 -37.55 -71.52 44.49
C LEU A 342 -36.77 -72.13 45.64
N THR A 343 -35.73 -71.46 46.15
CA THR A 343 -34.97 -71.91 47.32
C THR A 343 -35.82 -71.88 48.60
N LYS A 344 -36.65 -70.85 48.81
CA LYS A 344 -37.62 -70.81 49.93
C LYS A 344 -38.68 -71.90 49.85
N LYS A 345 -39.07 -72.35 48.66
CA LYS A 345 -40.08 -73.41 48.47
C LYS A 345 -39.50 -74.81 48.70
N ALA A 346 -38.18 -74.98 48.55
CA ALA A 346 -37.49 -76.26 48.70
C ALA A 346 -37.09 -76.59 50.15
N VAL A 347 -37.03 -75.57 51.01
CA VAL A 347 -36.89 -75.69 52.47
C VAL A 347 -38.26 -75.86 53.09
#